data_AF-A0A6J5TR15-F1
#
_entry.id   AF-A0A6J5TR15-F1
#
_cell.length_a   1.000
_cell.length_b   1.000
_cell.length_c   1.000
_cell.angle_alpha   90.00
_cell.angle_beta   90.00
_cell.angle_gamma   90.00
#
_symmetry.space_group_name_H-M   'P 1'
#
loop_
_entity.id
_entity.type
_entity.pdbx_description
1 polymer ?
#
loop_
_entity_poly.entity_id
_entity_poly.type
_entity_poly.pdbx_seq_one_letter_code
_entity_poly.pdbx_strand_id
1 'polypeptide(L)'
;MDATSFSGVLPQMKLSHSDHKLSIGRSCSSSRSLGFDSCHSSKRLRLPKQLTVSCSTPSDKGDMFGVSHSCKKSPVGETYCPAGVYTYAGTVESHSHTAEEKVGVLLLNLGGPETLHDVQPFLFNLFADPDIIRLPRLFQFLQQPLAKLISVLRAPKSKEGYAAIGGGSPLRKITDEQANELKKALKSKDLPVNVYVGMRYWYPFTEEAVQQIKKDRITRLVVLPLYPQFSISTTGSSIRVLQDIFRKDAYLSRMPVSIINSWYQREGYIKSMADLISKELEIFSEPEQVMIFFSAHGVPESYVKDAGDPYKDQMEECIFLIMKELKSRGINNEHTLAYQSRVGPVQWLKPYTDEVLVELGQKGVKSLLAVPVSFVSEHIETLEEIDMEYKELALESGIENWGRVPALGCTPSFIMDLADAVIEAAPLATPMSTPRTISEEVDHDPARYVIKLFFGSFLAFILFFSPKMIMAFRNHLI
;
A
#
# COMPACT_ATOMS: atom_id res chain seq x y z
N MET A 1 44.20 -34.04 32.82
CA MET A 1 45.25 -33.04 32.58
C MET A 1 44.59 -31.67 32.71
N ASP A 2 44.60 -31.13 33.93
CA ASP A 2 45.09 -29.80 34.33
C ASP A 2 44.91 -28.63 33.33
N ALA A 3 44.50 -27.41 33.68
CA ALA A 3 44.24 -26.79 34.98
C ALA A 3 43.61 -25.38 34.78
N THR A 4 42.92 -24.90 35.84
CA THR A 4 42.91 -23.52 36.39
C THR A 4 42.35 -22.32 35.62
N SER A 5 41.16 -21.90 36.07
CA SER A 5 40.80 -20.57 36.65
C SER A 5 41.71 -19.35 36.43
N PHE A 6 41.10 -18.22 36.00
CA PHE A 6 41.48 -16.88 36.46
C PHE A 6 40.25 -15.97 36.62
N SER A 7 40.20 -15.30 37.77
CA SER A 7 39.27 -14.25 38.17
C SER A 7 39.87 -12.87 37.82
N GLY A 8 39.06 -11.83 37.59
CA GLY A 8 39.58 -10.47 37.72
C GLY A 8 38.78 -9.31 37.10
N VAL A 9 37.94 -8.70 37.93
CA VAL A 9 37.79 -7.23 38.13
C VAL A 9 37.31 -6.33 36.96
N LEU A 10 36.08 -5.84 37.13
CA LEU A 10 35.50 -4.64 36.51
C LEU A 10 36.16 -3.33 37.01
N PRO A 11 36.37 -2.31 36.15
CA PRO A 11 36.55 -0.94 36.59
C PRO A 11 35.22 -0.15 36.56
N GLN A 12 34.83 0.38 37.71
CA GLN A 12 33.85 1.45 37.85
C GLN A 12 34.34 2.72 37.14
N MET A 13 33.49 3.31 36.30
CA MET A 13 33.69 4.66 35.77
C MET A 13 32.82 5.65 36.55
N LYS A 14 33.48 6.70 37.02
CA LYS A 14 32.98 7.74 37.92
C LYS A 14 31.96 8.65 37.24
N LEU A 15 30.83 8.85 37.93
CA LEU A 15 29.93 9.99 37.77
C LEU A 15 30.60 11.23 38.37
N SER A 16 30.73 12.31 37.59
CA SER A 16 31.04 13.65 38.10
C SER A 16 29.84 14.56 37.86
N HIS A 17 29.19 14.94 38.96
CA HIS A 17 28.31 16.10 39.05
C HIS A 17 29.11 17.39 38.86
N SER A 18 28.57 18.33 38.10
CA SER A 18 28.83 19.76 38.28
C SER A 18 27.53 20.55 38.14
N ASP A 19 27.04 21.00 39.30
CA ASP A 19 26.10 22.12 39.41
C ASP A 19 26.84 23.43 39.13
N HIS A 20 26.25 24.33 38.34
CA HIS A 20 25.97 25.69 38.81
C HIS A 20 25.18 26.56 37.82
N LYS A 21 24.06 27.07 38.37
CA LYS A 21 23.57 28.47 38.33
C LYS A 21 22.91 28.99 37.04
N LEU A 22 21.59 28.87 37.07
CA LEU A 22 20.62 29.87 36.63
C LEU A 22 21.06 31.30 36.99
N SER A 23 21.05 32.19 36.00
CA SER A 23 20.99 33.64 36.20
C SER A 23 19.70 34.17 35.58
N ILE A 24 18.94 34.87 36.42
CA ILE A 24 17.73 35.62 36.08
C ILE A 24 18.18 37.02 35.69
N GLY A 25 17.79 37.49 34.51
CA GLY A 25 17.94 38.87 34.07
C GLY A 25 16.68 39.35 33.36
N ARG A 26 15.95 40.28 34.01
CA ARG A 26 14.75 40.97 33.49
C ARG A 26 15.13 42.32 32.85
N SER A 27 14.38 42.67 31.80
CA SER A 27 14.15 44.01 31.20
C SER A 27 15.35 44.60 30.43
N CYS A 28 15.20 45.35 29.34
CA CYS A 28 14.10 46.22 28.95
C CYS A 28 14.05 46.46 27.42
N SER A 29 12.89 46.95 27.00
CA SER A 29 12.49 47.46 25.68
C SER A 29 13.43 48.43 24.97
N SER A 30 13.52 48.33 23.64
CA SER A 30 13.38 49.54 22.79
C SER A 30 12.86 49.21 21.40
N SER A 31 11.77 49.88 21.06
CA SER A 31 11.16 50.04 19.75
C SER A 31 12.01 50.95 18.87
N ARG A 32 12.16 50.61 17.58
CA ARG A 32 12.34 51.60 16.50
C ARG A 32 11.62 51.15 15.24
N SER A 33 10.46 51.75 15.04
CA SER A 33 9.83 51.99 13.74
C SER A 33 10.53 53.14 13.03
N LEU A 34 10.67 53.04 11.71
CA LEU A 34 10.71 54.09 10.66
C LEU A 34 10.94 53.30 9.35
N GLY A 35 10.24 53.47 8.23
CA GLY A 35 9.22 54.39 7.78
C GLY A 35 9.20 54.26 6.26
N PHE A 36 8.00 54.07 5.72
CA PHE A 36 7.52 54.30 4.35
C PHE A 36 8.52 54.59 3.22
N ASP A 37 8.39 53.84 2.12
CA ASP A 37 8.18 54.49 0.83
C ASP A 37 7.14 53.72 0.00
N SER A 38 6.15 54.48 -0.46
CA SER A 38 5.03 54.07 -1.28
C SER A 38 5.35 54.30 -2.76
N CYS A 39 4.94 53.39 -3.65
CA CYS A 39 4.56 53.79 -5.00
C CYS A 39 3.33 53.03 -5.49
N HIS A 40 2.35 53.84 -5.88
CA HIS A 40 1.05 53.48 -6.43
C HIS A 40 1.17 52.81 -7.80
N SER A 41 0.33 51.80 -8.05
CA SER A 41 -0.42 51.74 -9.32
C SER A 41 -1.70 50.95 -9.15
N SER A 42 -2.80 51.67 -9.24
CA SER A 42 -4.19 51.22 -9.14
C SER A 42 -4.63 50.56 -10.44
N LYS A 43 -5.20 49.34 -10.39
CA LYS A 43 -6.27 48.93 -11.32
C LYS A 43 -7.37 48.17 -10.60
N ARG A 44 -8.58 48.68 -10.83
CA ARG A 44 -9.87 48.34 -10.23
C ARG A 44 -10.35 46.91 -10.50
N LEU A 45 -11.07 46.41 -9.51
CA LEU A 45 -12.09 45.36 -9.54
C LEU A 45 -13.00 45.40 -10.77
N ARG A 46 -13.43 44.21 -11.22
CA ARG A 46 -14.82 43.88 -11.58
C ARG A 46 -15.06 42.36 -11.53
N LEU A 47 -15.74 41.90 -10.49
CA LEU A 47 -16.51 40.64 -10.47
C LEU A 47 -17.85 40.84 -11.20
N PRO A 48 -18.46 39.78 -11.75
CA PRO A 48 -19.91 39.74 -11.86
C PRO A 48 -20.56 38.55 -11.13
N LYS A 49 -21.46 38.93 -10.21
CA LYS A 49 -22.82 38.40 -9.99
C LYS A 49 -22.99 36.97 -9.46
N GLN A 50 -23.13 36.90 -8.12
CA GLN A 50 -24.07 35.99 -7.45
C GLN A 50 -25.51 36.42 -7.74
N LEU A 51 -26.38 35.44 -8.00
CA LEU A 51 -27.84 35.57 -8.01
C LEU A 51 -28.36 35.12 -6.65
N THR A 52 -28.99 36.04 -5.92
CA THR A 52 -29.75 35.78 -4.69
C THR A 52 -31.23 35.82 -5.07
N VAL A 53 -31.98 34.77 -4.72
CA VAL A 53 -33.46 34.76 -4.73
C VAL A 53 -33.92 34.79 -3.28
N SER A 54 -34.68 35.82 -2.92
CA SER A 54 -35.30 36.00 -1.61
C SER A 54 -36.79 35.65 -1.65
N CYS A 55 -37.23 34.86 -0.67
CA CYS A 55 -38.61 34.51 -0.36
C CYS A 55 -39.45 35.69 0.13
N SER A 56 -40.77 35.54 0.03
CA SER A 56 -41.76 36.34 0.74
C SER A 56 -42.68 35.42 1.57
N THR A 57 -42.90 35.78 2.83
CA THR A 57 -43.95 35.28 3.73
C THR A 57 -44.64 36.47 4.40
N PRO A 58 -45.88 36.29 4.87
CA PRO A 58 -46.36 36.96 6.10
C PRO A 58 -46.78 35.89 7.14
N SER A 59 -46.21 35.90 8.35
CA SER A 59 -46.78 36.41 9.62
C SER A 59 -48.09 35.69 10.05
N ASP A 60 -48.28 35.21 11.27
CA ASP A 60 -48.00 35.89 12.54
C ASP A 60 -48.23 34.96 13.77
N LYS A 61 -47.45 35.21 14.86
CA LYS A 61 -47.66 34.93 16.32
C LYS A 61 -47.75 33.47 16.82
N GLY A 62 -46.94 32.96 17.76
CA GLY A 62 -46.47 33.47 19.07
C GLY A 62 -47.21 32.66 20.17
N ASP A 63 -46.67 32.08 21.25
CA ASP A 63 -45.44 32.32 22.00
C ASP A 63 -45.14 31.14 22.97
N MET A 64 -43.99 31.26 23.64
CA MET A 64 -43.17 30.34 24.43
C MET A 64 -43.64 29.92 25.87
N PHE A 65 -43.14 28.75 26.31
CA PHE A 65 -42.77 28.25 27.67
C PHE A 65 -43.78 28.10 28.83
N GLY A 66 -43.68 26.98 29.56
CA GLY A 66 -44.07 26.90 30.98
C GLY A 66 -44.36 25.49 31.52
N VAL A 67 -43.42 24.91 32.26
CA VAL A 67 -43.58 23.67 33.06
C VAL A 67 -44.41 23.93 34.31
N SER A 68 -45.40 23.07 34.64
CA SER A 68 -45.84 22.82 36.03
C SER A 68 -46.89 21.70 36.12
N HIS A 69 -46.59 20.70 36.96
CA HIS A 69 -47.53 19.71 37.49
C HIS A 69 -48.58 20.37 38.40
N SER A 70 -49.82 19.88 38.39
CA SER A 70 -50.51 19.31 39.59
C SER A 70 -52.03 19.24 39.44
N CYS A 71 -52.52 18.00 39.50
CA CYS A 71 -53.71 17.49 40.21
C CYS A 71 -55.02 18.29 40.33
N LYS A 72 -56.09 17.59 39.89
CA LYS A 72 -57.34 17.26 40.63
C LYS A 72 -58.41 18.36 40.81
N LYS A 73 -59.58 18.16 40.19
CA LYS A 73 -60.78 17.52 40.81
C LYS A 73 -61.97 17.52 39.84
N SER A 74 -62.63 16.37 39.74
CA SER A 74 -63.99 16.22 39.21
C SER A 74 -65.02 16.80 40.20
N PRO A 75 -66.33 16.87 39.85
CA PRO A 75 -67.18 15.75 40.29
C PRO A 75 -68.43 15.42 39.43
N VAL A 76 -68.78 14.12 39.50
CA VAL A 76 -70.12 13.49 39.51
C VAL A 76 -70.88 13.27 38.18
N GLY A 77 -71.21 11.99 37.93
CA GLY A 77 -72.25 11.58 36.99
C GLY A 77 -72.25 10.11 36.55
N GLU A 78 -72.45 9.18 37.49
CA GLU A 78 -73.03 7.82 37.33
C GLU A 78 -72.28 6.67 36.61
N THR A 79 -72.57 5.47 37.13
CA THR A 79 -71.89 4.18 37.00
C THR A 79 -72.83 3.17 36.36
N TYR A 80 -72.39 2.33 35.41
CA TYR A 80 -72.86 0.93 35.24
C TYR A 80 -71.83 0.08 34.46
N CYS A 81 -71.48 -1.08 35.01
CA CYS A 81 -70.65 -2.18 34.47
C CYS A 81 -71.57 -3.34 33.97
N PRO A 82 -71.06 -4.52 33.50
CA PRO A 82 -69.91 -4.85 32.64
C PRO A 82 -70.29 -5.90 31.55
N ALA A 83 -69.39 -6.19 30.58
CA ALA A 83 -69.18 -7.55 30.04
C ALA A 83 -68.07 -7.57 28.97
N GLY A 84 -67.16 -8.54 29.05
CA GLY A 84 -66.38 -9.01 27.91
C GLY A 84 -64.86 -8.94 28.04
N VAL A 85 -64.29 -9.70 28.97
CA VAL A 85 -62.87 -10.09 28.93
C VAL A 85 -62.71 -11.20 27.89
N TYR A 86 -61.82 -10.98 26.92
CA TYR A 86 -61.01 -12.05 26.32
C TYR A 86 -59.59 -11.53 26.13
N THR A 87 -58.72 -11.87 27.08
CA THR A 87 -57.27 -11.77 26.92
C THR A 87 -56.78 -12.96 26.11
N TYR A 88 -56.33 -12.73 24.89
CA TYR A 88 -55.35 -13.60 24.26
C TYR A 88 -53.97 -13.00 24.52
N ALA A 89 -53.27 -13.57 25.51
CA ALA A 89 -51.85 -13.39 25.67
C ALA A 89 -51.15 -14.08 24.49
N GLY A 90 -50.91 -13.30 23.44
CA GLY A 90 -50.11 -13.68 22.30
C GLY A 90 -49.04 -12.64 22.08
N THR A 91 -48.03 -12.63 22.96
CA THR A 91 -46.78 -11.93 22.72
C THR A 91 -46.10 -12.62 21.55
N VAL A 92 -46.47 -12.26 20.32
CA VAL A 92 -45.63 -12.52 19.15
C VAL A 92 -44.65 -11.36 19.10
N GLU A 93 -43.64 -11.41 19.97
CA GLU A 93 -42.38 -10.76 19.69
C GLU A 93 -41.85 -11.41 18.41
N SER A 94 -42.16 -10.78 17.28
CA SER A 94 -41.42 -10.97 16.05
C SER A 94 -40.02 -10.44 16.29
N HIS A 95 -39.18 -11.23 16.96
CA HIS A 95 -37.74 -11.12 16.85
C HIS A 95 -37.40 -11.41 15.39
N SER A 96 -37.39 -10.38 14.56
CA SER A 96 -36.57 -10.42 13.36
C SER A 96 -35.15 -10.69 13.85
N HIS A 97 -34.67 -11.92 13.69
CA HIS A 97 -33.26 -12.23 13.81
C HIS A 97 -32.53 -11.43 12.72
N THR A 98 -32.27 -10.15 12.96
CA THR A 98 -31.21 -9.43 12.26
C THR A 98 -29.93 -10.17 12.64
N ALA A 99 -29.45 -11.02 11.72
CA ALA A 99 -28.18 -11.69 11.88
C ALA A 99 -27.13 -10.64 12.26
N GLU A 100 -26.42 -10.88 13.35
CA GLU A 100 -25.37 -9.99 13.84
C GLU A 100 -24.36 -9.74 12.71
N GLU A 101 -24.17 -8.47 12.34
CA GLU A 101 -23.24 -8.11 11.28
C GLU A 101 -21.81 -8.32 11.75
N LYS A 102 -21.07 -9.18 11.05
CA LYS A 102 -19.67 -9.50 11.33
C LYS A 102 -18.82 -9.04 10.16
N VAL A 103 -18.09 -7.95 10.37
CA VAL A 103 -17.21 -7.36 9.37
C VAL A 103 -15.82 -7.99 9.46
N GLY A 104 -15.32 -8.45 8.32
CA GLY A 104 -13.94 -8.90 8.13
C GLY A 104 -13.18 -7.94 7.24
N VAL A 105 -11.87 -7.85 7.45
CA VAL A 105 -10.92 -7.16 6.57
C VAL A 105 -9.89 -8.19 6.10
N LEU A 106 -9.75 -8.37 4.79
CA LEU A 106 -8.73 -9.23 4.20
C LEU A 106 -7.61 -8.37 3.61
N LEU A 107 -6.44 -8.42 4.22
CA LEU A 107 -5.22 -7.84 3.69
C LEU A 107 -4.64 -8.78 2.63
N LEU A 108 -4.41 -8.26 1.43
CA LEU A 108 -3.76 -9.00 0.34
C LEU A 108 -2.34 -8.48 0.12
N ASN A 109 -1.36 -9.38 0.08
CA ASN A 109 0.02 -9.02 -0.22
C ASN A 109 0.73 -10.18 -0.96
N LEU A 110 1.98 -9.96 -1.37
CA LEU A 110 2.72 -10.88 -2.23
C LEU A 110 3.10 -12.16 -1.47
N GLY A 111 3.45 -12.00 -0.20
CA GLY A 111 4.16 -12.99 0.59
C GLY A 111 5.67 -12.90 0.38
N GLY A 112 6.39 -13.78 1.05
CA GLY A 112 7.83 -13.92 0.90
C GLY A 112 8.31 -15.16 1.64
N PRO A 113 9.41 -15.79 1.20
CA PRO A 113 9.93 -17.00 1.82
C PRO A 113 10.38 -16.72 3.25
N GLU A 114 9.97 -17.53 4.21
CA GLU A 114 10.33 -17.34 5.63
C GLU A 114 11.75 -17.84 5.92
N THR A 115 12.22 -18.84 5.16
CA THR A 115 13.57 -19.39 5.27
C THR A 115 14.21 -19.54 3.89
N LEU A 116 15.53 -19.76 3.87
CA LEU A 116 16.28 -20.03 2.63
C LEU A 116 15.80 -21.30 1.90
N HIS A 117 15.19 -22.26 2.59
CA HIS A 117 14.64 -23.46 1.96
C HIS A 117 13.36 -23.16 1.16
N ASP A 118 12.66 -22.10 1.54
CA ASP A 118 11.38 -21.68 0.95
C ASP A 118 11.54 -20.89 -0.35
N VAL A 119 12.75 -20.41 -0.63
CA VAL A 119 13.02 -19.51 -1.77
C VAL A 119 12.63 -20.14 -3.11
N GLN A 120 13.05 -21.37 -3.39
CA GLN A 120 12.72 -22.00 -4.67
C GLN A 120 11.21 -22.30 -4.79
N PRO A 121 10.53 -22.89 -3.79
CA PRO A 121 9.08 -23.05 -3.79
C PRO A 121 8.30 -21.73 -3.96
N PHE A 122 8.73 -20.67 -3.27
CA PHE A 122 8.16 -19.33 -3.43
C PHE A 122 8.30 -18.81 -4.86
N LEU A 123 9.51 -18.88 -5.44
CA LEU A 123 9.75 -18.47 -6.82
C LEU A 123 8.95 -19.30 -7.81
N PHE A 124 8.77 -20.60 -7.55
CA PHE A 124 7.92 -21.45 -8.36
C PHE A 124 6.48 -20.95 -8.38
N ASN A 125 5.89 -20.65 -7.22
CA ASN A 125 4.53 -20.11 -7.13
C ASN A 125 4.40 -18.76 -7.86
N LEU A 126 5.40 -17.87 -7.71
CA LEU A 126 5.45 -16.58 -8.38
C LEU A 126 5.45 -16.73 -9.91
N PHE A 127 6.36 -17.56 -10.47
CA PHE A 127 6.47 -17.72 -11.92
C PHE A 127 5.40 -18.64 -12.53
N ALA A 128 4.73 -19.46 -11.70
CA ALA A 128 3.58 -20.25 -12.11
C ALA A 128 2.33 -19.39 -12.33
N ASP A 129 2.32 -18.15 -11.85
CA ASP A 129 1.22 -17.22 -12.04
C ASP A 129 1.15 -16.72 -13.50
N PRO A 130 0.04 -16.99 -14.23
CA PRO A 130 -0.14 -16.46 -15.58
C PRO A 130 -0.19 -14.93 -15.63
N ASP A 131 -0.46 -14.24 -14.52
CA ASP A 131 -0.48 -12.78 -14.45
C ASP A 131 0.91 -12.17 -14.26
N ILE A 132 1.92 -12.98 -13.91
CA ILE A 132 3.33 -12.61 -13.82
C ILE A 132 4.06 -12.95 -15.12
N ILE A 133 3.90 -14.19 -15.60
CA ILE A 133 4.43 -14.61 -16.91
C ILE A 133 3.26 -14.99 -17.81
N ARG A 134 2.91 -14.07 -18.72
CA ARG A 134 1.83 -14.27 -19.69
C ARG A 134 2.30 -15.04 -20.92
N LEU A 135 2.12 -16.35 -20.91
CA LEU A 135 2.27 -17.16 -22.11
C LEU A 135 1.05 -17.01 -23.04
N PRO A 136 1.22 -17.05 -24.37
CA PRO A 136 0.09 -17.12 -25.29
C PRO A 136 -0.79 -18.34 -24.96
N ARG A 137 -2.11 -18.22 -25.12
CA ARG A 137 -3.09 -19.28 -24.74
C ARG A 137 -2.74 -20.66 -25.30
N LEU A 138 -2.20 -20.73 -26.52
CA LEU A 138 -1.77 -21.99 -27.15
C LEU A 138 -0.66 -22.71 -26.38
N PHE A 139 0.18 -21.95 -25.64
CA PHE A 139 1.33 -22.46 -24.88
C PHE A 139 1.11 -22.45 -23.37
N GLN A 140 -0.12 -22.22 -22.89
CA GLN A 140 -0.43 -22.16 -21.46
C GLN A 140 -0.03 -23.44 -20.70
N PHE A 141 -0.06 -24.59 -21.37
CA PHE A 141 0.37 -25.87 -20.80
C PHE A 141 1.86 -25.91 -20.43
N LEU A 142 2.69 -25.00 -20.97
CA LEU A 142 4.11 -24.86 -20.65
C LEU A 142 4.36 -23.98 -19.41
N GLN A 143 3.35 -23.34 -18.82
CA GLN A 143 3.52 -22.43 -17.68
C GLN A 143 4.23 -23.10 -16.50
N GLN A 144 3.74 -24.27 -16.08
CA GLN A 144 4.27 -24.99 -14.91
C GLN A 144 5.70 -25.53 -15.15
N PRO A 145 6.01 -26.20 -16.28
CA PRO A 145 7.39 -26.54 -16.63
C PRO A 145 8.33 -25.33 -16.67
N LEU A 146 7.88 -24.21 -17.26
CA LEU A 146 8.66 -22.98 -17.36
C LEU A 146 8.93 -22.39 -15.97
N ALA A 147 7.91 -22.29 -15.12
CA ALA A 147 8.04 -21.81 -13.74
C ALA A 147 9.02 -22.67 -12.93
N LYS A 148 8.97 -23.99 -13.09
CA LYS A 148 9.94 -24.91 -12.44
C LYS A 148 11.36 -24.66 -12.93
N LEU A 149 11.57 -24.47 -14.23
CA LEU A 149 12.89 -24.19 -14.77
C LEU A 149 13.43 -22.85 -14.25
N ILE A 150 12.64 -21.78 -14.37
CA ILE A 150 13.05 -20.42 -13.94
C ILE A 150 13.32 -20.39 -12.44
N SER A 151 12.44 -20.98 -11.62
CA SER A 151 12.62 -21.00 -10.16
C SER A 151 13.89 -21.73 -9.75
N VAL A 152 14.23 -22.88 -10.35
CA VAL A 152 15.47 -23.61 -10.07
C VAL A 152 16.70 -22.80 -10.45
N LEU A 153 16.67 -22.15 -11.62
CA LEU A 153 17.79 -21.34 -12.11
C LEU A 153 18.02 -20.08 -11.26
N ARG A 154 16.95 -19.45 -10.76
CA ARG A 154 17.03 -18.20 -9.98
C ARG A 154 17.25 -18.42 -8.50
N ALA A 155 16.88 -19.58 -7.97
CA ALA A 155 16.95 -19.86 -6.54
C ALA A 155 18.33 -19.61 -5.90
N PRO A 156 19.48 -19.94 -6.51
CA PRO A 156 20.79 -19.66 -5.90
C PRO A 156 21.01 -18.18 -5.61
N LYS A 157 20.90 -17.30 -6.63
CA LYS A 157 21.06 -15.85 -6.44
C LYS A 157 20.04 -15.30 -5.44
N SER A 158 18.77 -15.71 -5.55
CA SER A 158 17.75 -15.23 -4.60
C SER A 158 18.00 -15.70 -3.17
N LYS A 159 18.56 -16.90 -2.95
CA LYS A 159 18.93 -17.37 -1.61
C LYS A 159 20.07 -16.55 -1.02
N GLU A 160 21.04 -16.14 -1.82
CA GLU A 160 22.11 -15.24 -1.39
C GLU A 160 21.55 -13.89 -0.93
N GLY A 161 20.64 -13.30 -1.72
CA GLY A 161 19.96 -12.05 -1.33
C GLY A 161 19.14 -12.20 -0.04
N TYR A 162 18.35 -13.28 0.10
CA TYR A 162 17.64 -13.54 1.36
C TYR A 162 18.59 -13.82 2.54
N ALA A 163 19.75 -14.45 2.31
CA ALA A 163 20.73 -14.69 3.36
C ALA A 163 21.35 -13.37 3.85
N ALA A 164 21.62 -12.43 2.94
CA ALA A 164 22.16 -11.11 3.27
C ALA A 164 21.25 -10.29 4.19
N ILE A 165 19.93 -10.48 4.10
CA ILE A 165 18.93 -9.74 4.90
C ILE A 165 18.44 -10.49 6.14
N GLY A 166 19.12 -11.59 6.53
CA GLY A 166 18.81 -12.34 7.76
C GLY A 166 18.17 -13.71 7.55
N GLY A 167 18.13 -14.24 6.32
CA GLY A 167 17.75 -15.62 6.02
C GLY A 167 16.32 -15.85 5.56
N GLY A 168 15.52 -14.78 5.42
CA GLY A 168 14.11 -14.84 5.02
C GLY A 168 13.51 -13.44 4.84
N SER A 169 12.29 -13.39 4.29
CA SER A 169 11.57 -12.14 4.06
C SER A 169 10.89 -11.64 5.35
N PRO A 170 11.10 -10.37 5.76
CA PRO A 170 10.37 -9.79 6.89
C PRO A 170 8.93 -9.40 6.55
N LEU A 171 8.54 -9.44 5.27
CA LEU A 171 7.25 -8.96 4.76
C LEU A 171 6.07 -9.58 5.51
N ARG A 172 6.10 -10.89 5.76
CA ARG A 172 4.99 -11.58 6.44
C ARG A 172 4.83 -11.08 7.87
N LYS A 173 5.93 -11.01 8.62
CA LYS A 173 5.93 -10.51 10.00
C LYS A 173 5.38 -9.08 10.08
N ILE A 174 5.86 -8.20 9.20
CA ILE A 174 5.41 -6.80 9.13
C ILE A 174 3.92 -6.73 8.77
N THR A 175 3.45 -7.55 7.83
CA THR A 175 2.03 -7.60 7.44
C THR A 175 1.14 -8.06 8.60
N ASP A 176 1.59 -9.05 9.40
CA ASP A 176 0.86 -9.49 10.60
C ASP A 176 0.84 -8.39 11.68
N GLU A 177 1.92 -7.62 11.84
CA GLU A 177 1.96 -6.44 12.70
C GLU A 177 1.00 -5.34 12.21
N GLN A 178 1.00 -5.04 10.92
CA GLN A 178 0.06 -4.10 10.29
C GLN A 178 -1.39 -4.53 10.48
N ALA A 179 -1.70 -5.83 10.33
CA ALA A 179 -3.03 -6.38 10.58
C ALA A 179 -3.49 -6.16 12.03
N ASN A 180 -2.58 -6.37 12.99
CA ASN A 180 -2.86 -6.15 14.41
C ASN A 180 -3.07 -4.68 14.73
N GLU A 181 -2.23 -3.77 14.21
CA GLU A 181 -2.40 -2.34 14.42
C GLU A 181 -3.65 -1.79 13.73
N LEU A 182 -3.97 -2.25 12.53
CA LEU A 182 -5.21 -1.92 11.83
C LEU A 182 -6.43 -2.37 12.64
N LYS A 183 -6.41 -3.58 13.20
CA LYS A 183 -7.49 -4.07 14.08
C LYS A 183 -7.68 -3.17 15.30
N LYS A 184 -6.60 -2.70 15.91
CA LYS A 184 -6.65 -1.77 17.06
C LYS A 184 -7.20 -0.40 16.63
N ALA A 185 -6.77 0.13 15.49
CA ALA A 185 -7.22 1.40 14.94
C ALA A 185 -8.71 1.39 14.54
N LEU A 186 -9.20 0.29 13.98
CA LEU A 186 -10.63 0.12 13.67
C LEU A 186 -11.46 0.00 14.94
N LYS A 187 -10.95 -0.72 15.95
CA LYS A 187 -11.60 -0.83 17.26
C LYS A 187 -11.70 0.53 17.97
N SER A 188 -10.68 1.39 17.87
CA SER A 188 -10.72 2.73 18.47
C SER A 188 -11.66 3.70 17.75
N LYS A 189 -12.11 3.36 16.53
CA LYS A 189 -13.14 4.05 15.76
C LYS A 189 -14.52 3.36 15.84
N ASP A 190 -14.75 2.59 16.91
CA ASP A 190 -16.01 1.88 17.18
C ASP A 190 -16.44 0.87 16.10
N LEU A 191 -15.50 0.36 15.30
CA LEU A 191 -15.73 -0.69 14.30
C LEU A 191 -14.92 -1.96 14.64
N PRO A 192 -15.42 -2.84 15.53
CA PRO A 192 -14.73 -4.08 15.83
C PRO A 192 -14.79 -5.05 14.64
N VAL A 193 -13.64 -5.35 14.05
CA VAL A 193 -13.51 -6.27 12.91
C VAL A 193 -12.55 -7.43 13.21
N ASN A 194 -12.67 -8.50 12.43
CA ASN A 194 -11.59 -9.47 12.28
C ASN A 194 -10.72 -9.09 11.09
N VAL A 195 -9.40 -9.14 11.26
CA VAL A 195 -8.44 -8.87 10.18
C VAL A 195 -7.75 -10.18 9.81
N TYR A 196 -7.65 -10.44 8.52
CA TYR A 196 -7.07 -11.65 7.93
C TYR A 196 -5.95 -11.25 6.98
N VAL A 197 -4.95 -12.11 6.85
CA VAL A 197 -3.81 -11.91 5.94
C VAL A 197 -3.83 -13.03 4.90
N GLY A 198 -3.88 -12.64 3.62
CA GLY A 198 -3.80 -13.55 2.48
C GLY A 198 -2.63 -13.16 1.60
N MET A 199 -1.68 -14.09 1.45
CA MET A 199 -0.51 -13.95 0.62
C MET A 199 -0.73 -14.64 -0.72
N ARG A 200 -0.14 -14.07 -1.78
CA ARG A 200 -0.35 -14.58 -3.14
C ARG A 200 0.55 -15.78 -3.48
N TYR A 201 1.81 -15.77 -3.04
CA TYR A 201 2.81 -16.77 -3.43
C TYR A 201 3.48 -17.50 -2.26
N TRP A 202 3.17 -17.13 -1.02
CA TRP A 202 3.64 -17.82 0.18
C TRP A 202 2.54 -17.89 1.25
N TYR A 203 2.83 -18.47 2.42
CA TYR A 203 1.86 -18.66 3.49
C TYR A 203 1.57 -17.36 4.29
N PRO A 204 0.32 -17.13 4.75
CA PRO A 204 -0.85 -17.97 4.55
C PRO A 204 -1.42 -17.65 3.16
N PHE A 205 -1.72 -18.65 2.37
CA PHE A 205 -2.30 -18.40 1.06
C PHE A 205 -3.69 -17.76 1.20
N THR A 206 -4.12 -17.06 0.15
CA THR A 206 -5.44 -16.42 0.10
C THR A 206 -6.56 -17.42 0.40
N GLU A 207 -6.41 -18.67 -0.06
CA GLU A 207 -7.31 -19.79 0.21
C GLU A 207 -7.45 -20.08 1.71
N GLU A 208 -6.34 -20.07 2.47
CA GLU A 208 -6.33 -20.33 3.91
C GLU A 208 -7.02 -19.20 4.67
N ALA A 209 -6.74 -17.95 4.29
CA ALA A 209 -7.42 -16.78 4.85
C ALA A 209 -8.94 -16.84 4.61
N VAL A 210 -9.36 -17.24 3.41
CA VAL A 210 -10.78 -17.41 3.07
C VAL A 210 -11.45 -18.54 3.87
N GLN A 211 -10.76 -19.66 4.12
CA GLN A 211 -11.32 -20.69 5.00
C GLN A 211 -11.55 -20.17 6.43
N GLN A 212 -10.63 -19.34 6.93
CA GLN A 212 -10.78 -18.74 8.26
C GLN A 212 -11.94 -17.71 8.29
N ILE A 213 -12.10 -16.89 7.25
CA ILE A 213 -13.25 -15.98 7.06
C ILE A 213 -14.57 -16.75 7.13
N LYS A 214 -14.66 -17.91 6.48
CA LYS A 214 -15.85 -18.79 6.53
C LYS A 214 -16.08 -19.36 7.93
N LYS A 215 -15.01 -19.84 8.57
CA LYS A 215 -15.07 -20.41 9.93
C LYS A 215 -15.59 -19.41 10.95
N ASP A 216 -15.21 -18.15 10.81
CA ASP A 216 -15.64 -17.06 11.69
C ASP A 216 -17.02 -16.50 11.34
N ARG A 217 -17.64 -16.99 10.26
CA ARG A 217 -18.98 -16.58 9.77
C ARG A 217 -19.07 -15.07 9.51
N ILE A 218 -18.04 -14.52 8.88
CA ILE A 218 -18.00 -13.12 8.44
C ILE A 218 -19.13 -12.86 7.44
N THR A 219 -19.94 -11.84 7.68
CA THR A 219 -21.12 -11.52 6.86
C THR A 219 -20.87 -10.36 5.89
N ARG A 220 -19.78 -9.60 6.07
CA ARG A 220 -19.34 -8.53 5.16
C ARG A 220 -17.81 -8.50 5.12
N LEU A 221 -17.23 -8.37 3.94
CA LEU A 221 -15.78 -8.36 3.77
C LEU A 221 -15.30 -7.08 3.09
N VAL A 222 -14.27 -6.45 3.65
CA VAL A 222 -13.46 -5.43 2.96
C VAL A 222 -12.15 -6.07 2.55
N VAL A 223 -11.79 -5.95 1.27
CA VAL A 223 -10.53 -6.45 0.72
C VAL A 223 -9.61 -5.26 0.51
N LEU A 224 -8.46 -5.30 1.19
CA LEU A 224 -7.46 -4.23 1.17
C LEU A 224 -6.10 -4.80 0.74
N PRO A 225 -5.78 -4.76 -0.55
CA PRO A 225 -4.42 -5.00 -1.03
C PRO A 225 -3.45 -3.98 -0.45
N LEU A 226 -2.30 -4.43 0.04
CA LEU A 226 -1.22 -3.59 0.58
C LEU A 226 -0.30 -3.03 -0.50
N TYR A 227 -0.87 -2.73 -1.67
CA TYR A 227 -0.23 -2.03 -2.79
C TYR A 227 -0.97 -0.69 -2.97
N PRO A 228 -0.30 0.47 -2.81
CA PRO A 228 -0.97 1.75 -2.99
C PRO A 228 -1.47 1.94 -4.42
N GLN A 229 -0.64 1.56 -5.39
CA GLN A 229 -0.94 1.61 -6.82
C GLN A 229 -1.44 0.24 -7.30
N PHE A 230 -2.50 0.23 -8.11
CA PHE A 230 -2.99 -0.98 -8.75
C PHE A 230 -2.01 -1.40 -9.86
N SER A 231 -1.70 -2.70 -9.91
CA SER A 231 -1.18 -3.35 -11.11
C SER A 231 -1.92 -4.67 -11.35
N ILE A 232 -2.00 -5.06 -12.62
CA ILE A 232 -2.58 -6.35 -13.01
C ILE A 232 -1.80 -7.52 -12.40
N SER A 233 -0.47 -7.40 -12.23
CA SER A 233 0.39 -8.45 -11.65
C SER A 233 0.36 -8.52 -10.12
N THR A 234 -0.16 -7.51 -9.43
CA THR A 234 -0.24 -7.47 -7.96
C THR A 234 -1.70 -7.57 -7.51
N THR A 235 -2.35 -6.43 -7.25
CA THR A 235 -3.75 -6.35 -6.84
C THR A 235 -4.68 -7.11 -7.78
N GLY A 236 -4.48 -6.98 -9.10
CA GLY A 236 -5.28 -7.70 -10.08
C GLY A 236 -5.19 -9.23 -9.96
N SER A 237 -3.99 -9.77 -9.72
CA SER A 237 -3.78 -11.22 -9.57
C SER A 237 -4.46 -11.73 -8.30
N SER A 238 -4.25 -11.07 -7.16
CA SER A 238 -4.85 -11.47 -5.89
C SER A 238 -6.39 -11.38 -5.92
N ILE A 239 -6.96 -10.35 -6.57
CA ILE A 239 -8.41 -10.24 -6.74
C ILE A 239 -8.95 -11.35 -7.65
N ARG A 240 -8.27 -11.73 -8.74
CA ARG A 240 -8.73 -12.82 -9.63
C ARG A 240 -8.80 -14.15 -8.90
N VAL A 241 -7.80 -14.48 -8.08
CA VAL A 241 -7.83 -15.68 -7.22
C VAL A 241 -9.02 -15.62 -6.27
N LEU A 242 -9.23 -14.48 -5.60
CA LEU A 242 -10.34 -14.29 -4.68
C LEU A 242 -11.70 -14.45 -5.38
N GLN A 243 -11.87 -13.87 -6.57
CA GLN A 243 -13.09 -13.98 -7.37
C GLN A 243 -13.39 -15.42 -7.76
N ASP A 244 -12.36 -16.20 -8.15
CA ASP A 244 -12.52 -17.62 -8.49
C ASP A 244 -12.96 -18.45 -7.27
N ILE A 245 -12.35 -18.23 -6.11
CA ILE A 245 -12.74 -18.89 -4.84
C ILE A 245 -14.20 -18.54 -4.48
N PHE A 246 -14.56 -17.26 -4.54
CA PHE A 246 -15.90 -16.80 -4.15
C PHE A 246 -16.99 -17.30 -5.11
N ARG A 247 -16.69 -17.35 -6.41
CA ARG A 247 -17.62 -17.85 -7.43
C ARG A 247 -17.96 -19.32 -7.21
N LYS A 248 -17.02 -20.11 -6.70
CA LYS A 248 -17.17 -21.56 -6.50
C LYS A 248 -17.85 -21.93 -5.18
N ASP A 249 -18.08 -20.97 -4.28
CA ASP A 249 -18.60 -21.22 -2.93
C ASP A 249 -19.96 -20.54 -2.71
N ALA A 250 -20.97 -21.33 -2.30
CA ALA A 250 -22.35 -20.87 -2.16
C ALA A 250 -22.55 -19.83 -1.05
N TYR A 251 -21.70 -19.85 -0.02
CA TYR A 251 -21.73 -18.86 1.05
C TYR A 251 -21.06 -17.55 0.59
N LEU A 252 -19.84 -17.66 0.07
CA LEU A 252 -19.04 -16.50 -0.32
C LEU A 252 -19.64 -15.72 -1.50
N SER A 253 -20.24 -16.41 -2.47
CA SER A 253 -20.87 -15.78 -3.64
C SER A 253 -22.00 -14.81 -3.30
N ARG A 254 -22.58 -14.90 -2.09
CA ARG A 254 -23.65 -14.00 -1.61
C ARG A 254 -23.15 -12.97 -0.60
N MET A 255 -21.93 -13.12 -0.10
CA MET A 255 -21.37 -12.22 0.89
C MET A 255 -21.08 -10.85 0.26
N PRO A 256 -21.56 -9.74 0.83
CA PRO A 256 -21.15 -8.40 0.43
C PRO A 256 -19.63 -8.22 0.58
N VAL A 257 -18.97 -7.84 -0.52
CA VAL A 257 -17.55 -7.54 -0.58
C VAL A 257 -17.34 -6.12 -1.09
N SER A 258 -16.47 -5.36 -0.43
CA SER A 258 -15.92 -4.11 -0.94
C SER A 258 -14.44 -4.31 -1.23
N ILE A 259 -13.96 -3.88 -2.39
CA ILE A 259 -12.55 -4.03 -2.78
C ILE A 259 -11.95 -2.65 -2.97
N ILE A 260 -10.91 -2.33 -2.20
CA ILE A 260 -10.14 -1.11 -2.35
C ILE A 260 -9.06 -1.38 -3.40
N ASN A 261 -9.33 -1.05 -4.66
CA ASN A 261 -8.43 -1.39 -5.77
C ASN A 261 -7.07 -0.66 -5.73
N SER A 262 -7.07 0.58 -5.27
CA SER A 262 -5.88 1.44 -5.13
C SER A 262 -6.17 2.54 -4.12
N TRP A 263 -5.12 3.06 -3.48
CA TRP A 263 -5.25 4.07 -2.42
C TRP A 263 -4.03 5.03 -2.36
N TYR A 264 -3.22 5.08 -3.40
CA TYR A 264 -2.03 5.95 -3.50
C TYR A 264 -2.31 7.45 -3.34
N GLN A 265 -3.54 7.93 -3.58
CA GLN A 265 -3.91 9.34 -3.46
C GLN A 265 -4.32 9.76 -2.04
N ARG A 266 -4.44 8.82 -1.10
CA ARG A 266 -4.98 9.10 0.23
C ARG A 266 -4.08 10.09 0.96
N GLU A 267 -4.69 11.11 1.54
CA GLU A 267 -3.98 12.21 2.21
C GLU A 267 -3.10 11.70 3.35
N GLY A 268 -3.58 10.72 4.13
CA GLY A 268 -2.81 10.12 5.23
C GLY A 268 -1.55 9.41 4.73
N TYR A 269 -1.68 8.53 3.72
CA TYR A 269 -0.53 7.89 3.06
C TYR A 269 0.49 8.91 2.51
N ILE A 270 0.03 9.92 1.77
CA ILE A 270 0.90 10.96 1.18
C ILE A 270 1.65 11.72 2.28
N LYS A 271 0.97 12.10 3.37
CA LYS A 271 1.59 12.78 4.51
C LYS A 271 2.58 11.88 5.24
N SER A 272 2.26 10.61 5.46
CA SER A 272 3.17 9.66 6.10
C SER A 272 4.45 9.46 5.27
N MET A 273 4.34 9.36 3.94
CA MET A 273 5.51 9.29 3.07
C MET A 273 6.33 10.58 3.13
N ALA A 274 5.69 11.74 3.08
CA ALA A 274 6.36 13.02 3.20
C ALA A 274 7.04 13.19 4.57
N ASP A 275 6.45 12.69 5.67
CA ASP A 275 7.04 12.71 7.01
C ASP A 275 8.35 11.89 7.03
N LEU A 276 8.33 10.68 6.48
CA LEU A 276 9.52 9.83 6.41
C LEU A 276 10.61 10.44 5.53
N ILE A 277 10.25 10.96 4.35
CA ILE A 277 11.21 11.64 3.46
C ILE A 277 11.83 12.85 4.17
N SER A 278 11.01 13.70 4.82
CA SER A 278 11.49 14.88 5.53
C SER A 278 12.49 14.51 6.63
N LYS A 279 12.16 13.48 7.41
CA LYS A 279 13.01 12.99 8.49
C LYS A 279 14.36 12.46 7.98
N GLU A 280 14.37 11.71 6.89
CA GLU A 280 15.62 11.14 6.37
C GLU A 280 16.48 12.20 5.65
N LEU A 281 15.87 13.26 5.09
CA LEU A 281 16.61 14.41 4.57
C LEU A 281 17.41 15.13 5.66
N GLU A 282 16.88 15.26 6.88
CA GLU A 282 17.54 15.93 8.01
C GLU A 282 18.84 15.23 8.46
N ILE A 283 19.07 13.98 8.05
CA ILE A 283 20.30 13.23 8.35
C ILE A 283 21.47 13.71 7.48
N PHE A 284 21.21 14.27 6.31
CA PHE A 284 22.24 14.79 5.42
C PHE A 284 22.79 16.12 5.93
N SER A 285 24.07 16.40 5.66
CA SER A 285 24.70 17.66 6.06
C SER A 285 24.16 18.87 5.29
N GLU A 286 23.75 18.66 4.03
CA GLU A 286 23.20 19.68 3.13
C GLU A 286 21.86 19.17 2.56
N PRO A 287 20.78 19.10 3.38
CA PRO A 287 19.51 18.49 3.00
C PRO A 287 18.91 19.07 1.72
N GLU A 288 19.06 20.36 1.48
CA GLU A 288 18.53 21.08 0.31
C GLU A 288 19.18 20.69 -1.02
N GLN A 289 20.38 20.09 -0.99
CA GLN A 289 21.10 19.64 -2.20
C GLN A 289 20.86 18.15 -2.53
N VAL A 290 20.17 17.43 -1.66
CA VAL A 290 19.90 16.00 -1.85
C VAL A 290 18.91 15.81 -3.00
N MET A 291 19.21 14.91 -3.93
CA MET A 291 18.24 14.47 -4.92
C MET A 291 17.35 13.37 -4.33
N ILE A 292 16.04 13.54 -4.43
CA ILE A 292 15.08 12.50 -4.05
C ILE A 292 14.93 11.51 -5.21
N PHE A 293 15.26 10.25 -4.97
CA PHE A 293 15.24 9.20 -5.98
C PHE A 293 14.13 8.19 -5.68
N PHE A 294 13.01 8.30 -6.37
CA PHE A 294 11.93 7.32 -6.24
C PHE A 294 12.29 6.04 -7.01
N SER A 295 12.38 4.92 -6.28
CA SER A 295 12.55 3.60 -6.87
C SER A 295 11.21 2.85 -6.81
N ALA A 296 10.67 2.52 -7.97
CA ALA A 296 9.44 1.76 -8.12
C ALA A 296 9.72 0.40 -8.76
N HIS A 297 8.95 -0.65 -8.42
CA HIS A 297 9.13 -1.94 -9.08
C HIS A 297 8.76 -1.83 -10.56
N GLY A 298 9.61 -2.35 -11.45
CA GLY A 298 9.31 -2.36 -12.87
C GLY A 298 8.12 -3.26 -13.20
N VAL A 299 7.45 -2.98 -14.31
CA VAL A 299 6.50 -3.90 -14.94
C VAL A 299 6.84 -4.06 -16.41
N PRO A 300 6.53 -5.21 -17.05
CA PRO A 300 6.66 -5.34 -18.49
C PRO A 300 5.93 -4.22 -19.21
N GLU A 301 6.55 -3.61 -20.22
CA GLU A 301 5.98 -2.45 -20.93
C GLU A 301 4.63 -2.79 -21.60
N SER A 302 4.48 -4.04 -22.05
CA SER A 302 3.23 -4.59 -22.58
C SER A 302 2.05 -4.52 -21.60
N TYR A 303 2.29 -4.51 -20.28
CA TYR A 303 1.19 -4.42 -19.30
C TYR A 303 0.53 -3.06 -19.39
N VAL A 304 1.33 -2.00 -19.49
CA VAL A 304 0.85 -0.63 -19.63
C VAL A 304 0.28 -0.42 -21.04
N LYS A 305 1.05 -0.74 -22.09
CA LYS A 305 0.69 -0.41 -23.48
C LYS A 305 -0.43 -1.28 -24.06
N ASP A 306 -0.38 -2.58 -23.83
CA ASP A 306 -1.26 -3.54 -24.49
C ASP A 306 -2.43 -3.97 -23.59
N ALA A 307 -2.19 -4.09 -22.27
CA ALA A 307 -3.21 -4.55 -21.32
C ALA A 307 -3.90 -3.43 -20.52
N GLY A 308 -3.47 -2.17 -20.68
CA GLY A 308 -4.08 -1.02 -20.01
C GLY A 308 -3.84 -0.99 -18.49
N ASP A 309 -2.71 -1.51 -18.02
CA ASP A 309 -2.33 -1.46 -16.60
C ASP A 309 -2.11 0.00 -16.15
N PRO A 310 -2.89 0.52 -15.17
CA PRO A 310 -2.80 1.92 -14.74
C PRO A 310 -1.58 2.20 -13.85
N TYR A 311 -0.77 1.19 -13.52
CA TYR A 311 0.33 1.29 -12.56
C TYR A 311 1.27 2.47 -12.82
N LYS A 312 1.66 2.69 -14.08
CA LYS A 312 2.55 3.81 -14.46
C LYS A 312 1.94 5.17 -14.07
N ASP A 313 0.70 5.41 -14.52
CA ASP A 313 0.05 6.70 -14.34
C ASP A 313 -0.26 6.95 -12.85
N GLN A 314 -0.68 5.90 -12.13
CA GLN A 314 -0.88 5.98 -10.68
C GLN A 314 0.42 6.22 -9.91
N MET A 315 1.54 5.63 -10.35
CA MET A 315 2.85 5.84 -9.75
C MET A 315 3.33 7.28 -9.94
N GLU A 316 3.23 7.82 -11.15
CA GLU A 316 3.62 9.20 -11.46
C GLU A 316 2.75 10.21 -10.70
N GLU A 317 1.44 9.99 -10.63
CA GLU A 317 0.55 10.85 -9.85
C GLU A 317 0.82 10.74 -8.33
N CYS A 318 1.08 9.55 -7.82
CA CYS A 318 1.47 9.33 -6.42
C CYS A 318 2.71 10.17 -6.05
N ILE A 319 3.75 10.10 -6.87
CA ILE A 319 4.99 10.86 -6.66
C ILE A 319 4.72 12.35 -6.76
N PHE A 320 3.92 12.80 -7.73
CA PHE A 320 3.51 14.20 -7.82
C PHE A 320 2.82 14.68 -6.55
N LEU A 321 1.91 13.89 -5.96
CA LEU A 321 1.22 14.23 -4.72
C LEU A 321 2.17 14.28 -3.52
N ILE A 322 3.10 13.32 -3.40
CA ILE A 322 4.15 13.33 -2.36
C ILE A 322 5.02 14.58 -2.49
N MET A 323 5.50 14.89 -3.69
CA MET A 323 6.34 16.06 -3.93
C MET A 323 5.59 17.38 -3.70
N LYS A 324 4.28 17.41 -4.02
CA LYS A 324 3.43 18.56 -3.70
C LYS A 324 3.29 18.77 -2.18
N GLU A 325 3.11 17.69 -1.42
CA GLU A 325 3.07 17.74 0.04
C GLU A 325 4.42 18.23 0.61
N LEU A 326 5.55 17.67 0.16
CA LEU A 326 6.89 18.13 0.56
C LEU A 326 7.11 19.62 0.27
N LYS A 327 6.72 20.07 -0.93
CA LYS A 327 6.80 21.49 -1.32
C LYS A 327 5.97 22.40 -0.41
N SER A 328 4.80 21.94 0.03
CA SER A 328 3.97 22.70 0.98
C SER A 328 4.63 22.88 2.35
N ARG A 329 5.59 22.01 2.69
CA ARG A 329 6.39 22.03 3.92
C ARG A 329 7.72 22.78 3.75
N GLY A 330 7.97 23.37 2.58
CA GLY A 330 9.21 24.10 2.28
C GLY A 330 10.34 23.24 1.73
N ILE A 331 10.11 21.96 1.46
CA ILE A 331 11.10 21.03 0.89
C ILE A 331 10.99 21.09 -0.63
N ASN A 332 12.00 21.67 -1.29
CA ASN A 332 12.01 21.94 -2.74
C ASN A 332 13.08 21.14 -3.49
N ASN A 333 13.49 19.99 -2.96
CA ASN A 333 14.48 19.12 -3.56
C ASN A 333 14.06 18.67 -4.97
N GLU A 334 15.04 18.57 -5.86
CA GLU A 334 14.86 17.91 -7.16
C GLU A 334 14.56 16.42 -6.94
N HIS A 335 13.79 15.83 -7.86
CA HIS A 335 13.44 14.42 -7.78
C HIS A 335 13.48 13.75 -9.15
N THR A 336 13.65 12.42 -9.14
CA THR A 336 13.47 11.58 -10.33
C THR A 336 12.82 10.25 -9.94
N LEU A 337 12.27 9.57 -10.93
CA LEU A 337 11.66 8.25 -10.83
C LEU A 337 12.43 7.28 -11.73
N ALA A 338 12.73 6.10 -11.20
CA ALA A 338 13.20 4.97 -11.99
C ALA A 338 12.54 3.65 -11.56
N TYR A 339 12.62 2.67 -12.43
CA TYR A 339 12.01 1.36 -12.26
C TYR A 339 13.07 0.26 -12.07
N GLN A 340 12.94 -0.48 -10.98
CA GLN A 340 13.88 -1.51 -10.53
C GLN A 340 13.44 -2.94 -10.89
N SER A 341 14.28 -3.93 -10.53
CA SER A 341 13.98 -5.36 -10.56
C SER A 341 13.51 -5.94 -11.92
N ARG A 342 14.01 -5.41 -13.05
CA ARG A 342 13.70 -5.94 -14.39
C ARG A 342 14.21 -7.37 -14.58
N VAL A 343 13.43 -8.23 -15.23
CA VAL A 343 13.83 -9.63 -15.47
C VAL A 343 13.54 -10.14 -16.88
N GLY A 344 14.45 -10.95 -17.40
CA GLY A 344 14.31 -11.58 -18.71
C GLY A 344 14.48 -10.59 -19.87
N PRO A 345 14.24 -11.05 -21.12
CA PRO A 345 14.59 -10.30 -22.33
C PRO A 345 13.51 -9.33 -22.81
N VAL A 346 12.33 -9.31 -22.18
CA VAL A 346 11.23 -8.43 -22.58
C VAL A 346 11.54 -6.98 -22.21
N GLN A 347 10.91 -6.02 -22.89
CA GLN A 347 11.04 -4.62 -22.49
C GLN A 347 10.23 -4.33 -21.23
N TRP A 348 10.85 -3.64 -20.29
CA TRP A 348 10.26 -3.20 -19.03
C TRP A 348 10.04 -1.69 -19.08
N LEU A 349 9.22 -1.21 -18.15
CA LEU A 349 8.98 0.21 -17.98
C LEU A 349 10.29 0.94 -17.65
N LYS A 350 10.49 2.08 -18.31
CA LYS A 350 11.70 2.92 -18.23
C LYS A 350 11.39 4.23 -17.51
N PRO A 351 12.40 4.92 -16.95
CA PRO A 351 13.83 4.59 -17.01
C PRO A 351 14.24 3.51 -15.99
N TYR A 352 15.37 2.83 -16.21
CA TYR A 352 15.83 1.73 -15.35
C TYR A 352 16.71 2.24 -14.22
N THR A 353 16.52 1.73 -13.00
CA THR A 353 17.23 2.21 -11.80
C THR A 353 18.75 2.13 -11.94
N ASP A 354 19.28 1.03 -12.45
CA ASP A 354 20.71 0.83 -12.69
C ASP A 354 21.29 1.87 -13.67
N GLU A 355 20.60 2.13 -14.77
CA GLU A 355 21.01 3.12 -15.78
C GLU A 355 20.93 4.56 -15.25
N VAL A 356 19.88 4.90 -14.51
CA VAL A 356 19.68 6.25 -13.94
C VAL A 356 20.72 6.56 -12.88
N LEU A 357 21.06 5.62 -12.00
CA LEU A 357 22.07 5.85 -10.96
C LEU A 357 23.44 6.21 -11.56
N VAL A 358 23.84 5.50 -12.62
CA VAL A 358 25.06 5.81 -13.37
C VAL A 358 25.00 7.20 -14.00
N GLU A 359 23.87 7.54 -14.64
CA GLU A 359 23.67 8.85 -15.26
C GLU A 359 23.72 10.00 -14.25
N LEU A 360 23.10 9.84 -13.07
CA LEU A 360 23.10 10.85 -12.01
C LEU A 360 24.51 11.09 -11.46
N GLY A 361 25.26 10.01 -11.22
CA GLY A 361 26.66 10.10 -10.79
C GLY A 361 27.53 10.83 -11.83
N GLN A 362 27.36 10.51 -13.11
CA GLN A 362 28.05 11.19 -14.22
C GLN A 362 27.67 12.68 -14.36
N LYS A 363 26.44 13.04 -14.00
CA LYS A 363 25.97 14.44 -13.95
C LYS A 363 26.47 15.20 -12.71
N GLY A 364 27.18 14.53 -11.81
CA GLY A 364 27.76 15.15 -10.61
C GLY A 364 26.81 15.24 -9.42
N VAL A 365 25.71 14.49 -9.39
CA VAL A 365 24.87 14.39 -8.18
C VAL A 365 25.67 13.73 -7.06
N LYS A 366 25.78 14.41 -5.91
CA LYS A 366 26.60 13.97 -4.78
C LYS A 366 25.82 13.31 -3.65
N SER A 367 24.57 13.71 -3.46
CA SER A 367 23.74 13.23 -2.36
C SER A 367 22.42 12.73 -2.90
N LEU A 368 22.05 11.49 -2.56
CA LEU A 368 20.86 10.83 -3.06
C LEU A 368 20.09 10.14 -1.94
N LEU A 369 18.79 10.41 -1.87
CA LEU A 369 17.87 9.77 -0.93
C LEU A 369 16.91 8.86 -1.72
N ALA A 370 17.13 7.54 -1.62
CA ALA A 370 16.29 6.54 -2.26
C ALA A 370 14.95 6.38 -1.52
N VAL A 371 13.84 6.39 -2.26
CA VAL A 371 12.47 6.25 -1.72
C VAL A 371 11.80 5.02 -2.35
N PRO A 372 11.66 3.91 -1.60
CA PRO A 372 10.87 2.77 -2.07
C PRO A 372 9.37 3.12 -2.01
N VAL A 373 8.77 3.37 -3.17
CA VAL A 373 7.39 3.91 -3.26
C VAL A 373 6.34 2.87 -3.64
N SER A 374 6.75 1.69 -4.09
CA SER A 374 5.85 0.61 -4.56
C SER A 374 5.29 -0.29 -3.47
N PHE A 375 5.91 -0.30 -2.29
CA PHE A 375 5.55 -1.22 -1.20
C PHE A 375 5.58 -0.51 0.14
N VAL A 376 4.77 -1.00 1.08
CA VAL A 376 4.65 -0.45 2.43
C VAL A 376 5.30 -1.29 3.52
N SER A 377 6.01 -2.35 3.15
CA SER A 377 6.72 -3.23 4.08
C SER A 377 8.14 -3.46 3.57
N GLU A 378 9.09 -3.62 4.48
CA GLU A 378 10.44 -4.05 4.13
C GLU A 378 10.39 -5.45 3.50
N HIS A 379 11.19 -5.66 2.46
CA HIS A 379 11.30 -6.91 1.72
C HIS A 379 12.65 -6.95 0.98
N ILE A 380 12.87 -7.97 0.15
CA ILE A 380 14.18 -8.17 -0.50
C ILE A 380 14.60 -6.98 -1.36
N GLU A 381 13.66 -6.34 -2.07
CA GLU A 381 14.00 -5.24 -2.96
C GLU A 381 14.39 -3.96 -2.20
N THR A 382 13.96 -3.79 -0.95
CA THR A 382 14.40 -2.65 -0.12
C THR A 382 15.71 -2.95 0.60
N LEU A 383 15.77 -4.10 1.27
CA LEU A 383 16.87 -4.44 2.17
C LEU A 383 18.12 -4.99 1.48
N GLU A 384 17.97 -5.55 0.28
CA GLU A 384 19.09 -6.05 -0.51
C GLU A 384 19.30 -5.21 -1.76
N GLU A 385 18.29 -5.09 -2.63
CA GLU A 385 18.47 -4.40 -3.91
C GLU A 385 18.80 -2.90 -3.71
N ILE A 386 18.03 -2.16 -2.89
CA ILE A 386 18.31 -0.74 -2.63
C ILE A 386 19.47 -0.54 -1.65
N ASP A 387 19.46 -1.21 -0.49
CA ASP A 387 20.44 -0.99 0.57
C ASP A 387 21.84 -1.57 0.28
N MET A 388 21.95 -2.50 -0.68
CA MET A 388 23.21 -3.15 -1.06
C MET A 388 23.54 -2.91 -2.53
N GLU A 389 22.83 -3.55 -3.49
CA GLU A 389 23.20 -3.53 -4.91
C GLU A 389 23.21 -2.09 -5.49
N TYR A 390 22.14 -1.32 -5.29
CA TYR A 390 22.03 0.04 -5.82
C TYR A 390 22.83 1.07 -5.05
N LYS A 391 22.98 0.89 -3.73
CA LYS A 391 23.88 1.71 -2.95
C LYS A 391 25.32 1.57 -3.46
N GLU A 392 25.80 0.34 -3.68
CA GLU A 392 27.13 0.09 -4.23
C GLU A 392 27.29 0.74 -5.60
N LEU A 393 26.35 0.50 -6.52
CA LEU A 393 26.36 1.09 -7.86
C LEU A 393 26.36 2.62 -7.83
N ALA A 394 25.58 3.23 -6.95
CA ALA A 394 25.51 4.68 -6.79
C ALA A 394 26.86 5.26 -6.35
N LEU A 395 27.50 4.65 -5.35
CA LEU A 395 28.81 5.08 -4.84
C LEU A 395 29.89 4.93 -5.91
N GLU A 396 29.91 3.81 -6.64
CA GLU A 396 30.82 3.59 -7.77
C GLU A 396 30.62 4.59 -8.91
N SER A 397 29.39 5.09 -9.08
CA SER A 397 29.03 6.05 -10.13
C SER A 397 29.38 7.50 -9.78
N GLY A 398 29.81 7.79 -8.55
CA GLY A 398 30.26 9.13 -8.13
C GLY A 398 29.32 9.86 -7.17
N ILE A 399 28.26 9.20 -6.69
CA ILE A 399 27.46 9.66 -5.54
C ILE A 399 28.29 9.43 -4.27
N GLU A 400 28.24 10.37 -3.33
CA GLU A 400 29.07 10.34 -2.11
C GLU A 400 28.22 10.06 -0.86
N ASN A 401 27.01 10.62 -0.82
CA ASN A 401 26.10 10.47 0.31
C ASN A 401 24.84 9.72 -0.15
N TRP A 402 24.57 8.60 0.51
CA TRP A 402 23.41 7.75 0.24
C TRP A 402 22.54 7.61 1.48
N GLY A 403 21.23 7.80 1.30
CA GLY A 403 20.21 7.51 2.29
C GLY A 403 19.08 6.73 1.67
N ARG A 404 18.30 6.03 2.50
CA ARG A 404 17.08 5.35 2.08
C ARG A 404 15.96 5.64 3.06
N VAL A 405 14.79 5.98 2.51
CA VAL A 405 13.56 6.09 3.28
C VAL A 405 13.08 4.69 3.70
N PRO A 406 12.80 4.44 5.00
CA PRO A 406 12.24 3.18 5.43
C PRO A 406 10.87 2.95 4.81
N ALA A 407 10.49 1.69 4.60
CA ALA A 407 9.11 1.38 4.26
C ALA A 407 8.17 1.82 5.38
N LEU A 408 6.91 2.16 5.05
CA LEU A 408 5.95 2.71 6.03
C LEU A 408 5.71 1.80 7.24
N GLY A 409 5.75 0.47 7.05
CA GLY A 409 5.54 -0.51 8.09
C GLY A 409 4.28 -0.22 8.90
N CYS A 410 4.44 -0.07 10.21
CA CYS A 410 3.35 0.22 11.15
C CYS A 410 3.28 1.69 11.57
N THR A 411 3.76 2.62 10.74
CA THR A 411 3.66 4.07 11.00
C THR A 411 2.23 4.44 11.44
N PRO A 412 2.01 5.05 12.62
CA PRO A 412 0.66 5.25 13.16
C PRO A 412 -0.27 6.06 12.24
N SER A 413 0.23 7.14 11.61
CA SER A 413 -0.56 7.94 10.67
C SER A 413 -1.02 7.14 9.45
N PHE A 414 -0.16 6.24 8.95
CA PHE A 414 -0.48 5.35 7.85
C PHE A 414 -1.52 4.29 8.24
N ILE A 415 -1.36 3.63 9.39
CA ILE A 415 -2.33 2.64 9.88
C ILE A 415 -3.71 3.28 10.10
N MET A 416 -3.75 4.50 10.63
CA MET A 416 -5.00 5.24 10.82
C MET A 416 -5.68 5.57 9.48
N ASP A 417 -4.90 5.92 8.45
CA ASP A 417 -5.44 6.18 7.12
C ASP A 417 -5.98 4.90 6.45
N LEU A 418 -5.32 3.76 6.64
CA LEU A 418 -5.86 2.46 6.20
C LEU A 418 -7.17 2.12 6.93
N ALA A 419 -7.27 2.43 8.23
CA ALA A 419 -8.50 2.25 8.99
C ALA A 419 -9.64 3.12 8.44
N ASP A 420 -9.34 4.37 8.09
CA ASP A 420 -10.31 5.28 7.44
C ASP A 420 -10.75 4.73 6.08
N ALA A 421 -9.82 4.23 5.26
CA ALA A 421 -10.14 3.59 3.98
C ALA A 421 -11.11 2.40 4.15
N VAL A 422 -10.89 1.57 5.17
CA VAL A 422 -11.76 0.42 5.46
C VAL A 422 -13.16 0.88 5.88
N ILE A 423 -13.26 1.89 6.73
CA ILE A 423 -14.55 2.44 7.21
C ILE A 423 -15.34 3.03 6.04
N GLU A 424 -14.68 3.80 5.17
CA GLU A 424 -15.26 4.38 3.96
C GLU A 424 -15.74 3.29 2.98
N ALA A 425 -14.98 2.20 2.84
CA ALA A 425 -15.27 1.12 1.89
C ALA A 425 -16.35 0.14 2.37
N ALA A 426 -16.44 -0.12 3.67
CA ALA A 426 -17.39 -1.07 4.26
C ALA A 426 -18.87 -0.88 3.81
N PRO A 427 -19.46 0.32 3.81
CA PRO A 427 -20.86 0.51 3.39
C PRO A 427 -21.08 0.26 1.89
N LEU A 428 -20.03 0.30 1.07
CA LEU A 428 -20.09 0.08 -0.38
C LEU A 428 -20.09 -1.41 -0.77
N ALA A 429 -19.97 -2.31 0.20
CA ALA A 429 -19.86 -3.73 -0.06
C ALA A 429 -21.11 -4.29 -0.77
N THR A 430 -20.90 -5.00 -1.87
CA THR A 430 -21.93 -5.68 -2.66
C THR A 430 -21.49 -7.10 -2.97
N PRO A 431 -22.40 -8.06 -3.20
CA PRO A 431 -21.99 -9.39 -3.63
C PRO A 431 -21.12 -9.29 -4.88
N MET A 432 -19.99 -10.01 -4.91
CA MET A 432 -19.09 -9.94 -6.06
C MET A 432 -19.82 -10.36 -7.33
N SER A 433 -20.03 -9.39 -8.22
CA SER A 433 -20.68 -9.62 -9.50
C SER A 433 -19.76 -10.47 -10.37
N THR A 434 -20.29 -11.52 -10.98
CA THR A 434 -19.57 -12.27 -12.01
C THR A 434 -19.50 -11.40 -13.26
N PRO A 435 -18.32 -11.15 -13.85
CA PRO A 435 -18.28 -10.61 -15.20
C PRO A 435 -19.01 -11.59 -16.12
N ARG A 436 -20.05 -11.10 -16.82
CA ARG A 436 -20.58 -11.82 -17.98
C ARG A 436 -19.44 -11.93 -18.98
N THR A 437 -19.12 -13.15 -19.41
CA THR A 437 -18.21 -13.39 -20.53
C THR A 437 -18.75 -12.61 -21.73
N ILE A 438 -18.13 -11.48 -22.07
CA ILE A 438 -18.34 -10.85 -23.36
C ILE A 438 -17.64 -11.77 -24.35
N SER A 439 -18.43 -12.50 -25.14
CA SER A 439 -17.96 -13.17 -26.34
C SER A 439 -17.61 -12.08 -27.36
N GLU A 440 -16.36 -11.62 -27.34
CA GLU A 440 -15.83 -10.79 -28.42
C GLU A 440 -15.47 -11.70 -29.59
N GLU A 441 -16.34 -11.73 -30.61
CA GLU A 441 -15.93 -12.02 -31.98
C GLU A 441 -15.03 -10.86 -32.43
N VAL A 442 -13.71 -11.08 -32.43
CA VAL A 442 -12.78 -10.23 -33.17
C VAL A 442 -12.26 -11.06 -34.34
N ASP A 443 -12.68 -10.64 -35.53
CA ASP A 443 -12.21 -11.09 -36.83
C ASP A 443 -10.67 -11.08 -36.87
N HIS A 444 -10.06 -12.24 -37.12
CA HIS A 444 -8.61 -12.43 -37.12
C HIS A 444 -8.15 -12.78 -38.53
N ASP A 445 -7.46 -11.85 -39.18
CA ASP A 445 -6.62 -12.12 -40.35
C ASP A 445 -5.41 -12.99 -39.91
N PRO A 446 -5.39 -14.28 -40.28
CA PRO A 446 -4.40 -15.24 -39.79
C PRO A 446 -2.99 -14.96 -40.31
N ALA A 447 -2.83 -14.26 -41.44
CA ALA A 447 -1.53 -14.00 -42.03
C ALA A 447 -0.71 -12.98 -41.21
N ARG A 448 -1.39 -11.98 -40.63
CA ARG A 448 -0.75 -10.93 -39.83
C ARG A 448 -0.33 -11.42 -38.45
N TYR A 449 -1.03 -12.42 -37.90
CA TYR A 449 -0.72 -13.05 -36.61
C TYR A 449 0.51 -13.96 -36.68
N VAL A 450 0.65 -14.73 -37.76
CA VAL A 450 1.80 -15.62 -37.99
C VAL A 450 3.10 -14.82 -38.14
N ILE A 451 3.05 -13.66 -38.79
CA ILE A 451 4.23 -12.78 -38.97
C ILE A 451 4.66 -12.14 -37.64
N LYS A 452 3.72 -11.76 -36.75
CA LYS A 452 4.03 -11.28 -35.38
C LYS A 452 4.60 -12.39 -34.48
N LEU A 453 4.10 -13.62 -34.61
CA LEU A 453 4.57 -14.79 -33.84
C LEU A 453 6.02 -15.17 -34.15
N PHE A 454 6.42 -15.14 -35.43
CA PHE A 454 7.75 -15.57 -35.84
C PHE A 454 8.87 -14.58 -35.45
N PHE A 455 8.59 -13.28 -35.37
CA PHE A 455 9.63 -12.28 -35.06
C PHE A 455 9.68 -11.83 -33.59
N GLY A 456 8.60 -11.97 -32.81
CA GLY A 456 8.58 -11.52 -31.41
C GLY A 456 8.87 -12.59 -30.36
N SER A 457 8.26 -13.79 -30.49
CA SER A 457 8.28 -14.81 -29.44
C SER A 457 9.26 -15.95 -29.73
N PHE A 458 9.41 -16.35 -30.99
CA PHE A 458 10.31 -17.43 -31.38
C PHE A 458 11.79 -17.01 -31.34
N LEU A 459 12.10 -15.77 -31.72
CA LEU A 459 13.47 -15.23 -31.65
C LEU A 459 13.91 -15.00 -30.19
N ALA A 460 13.01 -14.56 -29.31
CA ALA A 460 13.27 -14.47 -27.87
C ALA A 460 13.50 -15.86 -27.23
N PHE A 461 12.75 -16.87 -27.68
CA PHE A 461 12.91 -18.26 -27.26
C PHE A 461 14.26 -18.86 -27.70
N ILE A 462 14.72 -18.61 -28.93
CA ILE A 462 16.02 -19.08 -29.42
C ILE A 462 17.19 -18.29 -28.83
N LEU A 463 17.04 -16.98 -28.60
CA LEU A 463 18.10 -16.15 -28.01
C LEU A 463 18.37 -16.48 -26.54
N PHE A 464 17.37 -17.00 -25.83
CA PHE A 464 17.54 -17.58 -24.48
C PHE A 464 18.50 -18.79 -24.47
N PHE A 465 18.66 -19.47 -25.61
CA PHE A 465 19.52 -20.65 -25.78
C PHE A 465 20.72 -20.42 -26.72
N SER A 466 21.10 -19.17 -27.01
CA SER A 466 22.23 -18.93 -27.92
C SER A 466 23.57 -19.38 -27.26
N PRO A 467 24.49 -20.03 -28.01
CA PRO A 467 25.76 -20.52 -27.47
C PRO A 467 26.64 -19.43 -26.81
N LYS A 468 26.43 -18.16 -27.18
CA LYS A 468 27.15 -17.01 -26.60
C LYS A 468 26.79 -16.74 -25.13
N MET A 469 25.54 -16.99 -24.72
CA MET A 469 25.12 -16.89 -23.31
C MET A 469 25.68 -18.04 -22.47
N ILE A 470 25.76 -19.25 -23.05
CA ILE A 470 26.37 -20.42 -22.40
C ILE A 470 27.89 -20.26 -22.26
N MET A 471 28.56 -19.61 -23.22
CA MET A 471 30.01 -19.32 -23.14
C MET A 471 30.36 -18.15 -22.20
N ALA A 472 29.53 -17.10 -22.11
CA ALA A 472 29.75 -16.03 -21.14
C ALA A 472 29.72 -16.54 -19.69
N PHE A 473 28.90 -17.57 -19.42
CA PHE A 473 28.81 -18.21 -18.11
C PHE A 473 29.98 -19.16 -17.78
N ARG A 474 30.71 -19.65 -18.79
CA ARG A 474 31.85 -20.55 -18.56
C ARG A 474 33.12 -19.84 -18.11
N ASN A 475 33.21 -18.52 -18.30
CA ASN A 475 34.38 -17.70 -17.94
C ASN A 475 34.29 -17.08 -16.53
N HIS A 476 33.26 -17.40 -15.75
CA HIS A 476 33.12 -17.00 -14.33
C HIS A 476 33.10 -18.20 -13.37
N LEU A 477 33.54 -19.37 -13.83
CA LEU A 477 33.68 -20.58 -13.02
C LEU A 477 35.08 -21.22 -13.17
N ILE A 478 36.12 -20.37 -13.18
CA ILE A 478 37.51 -20.77 -12.85
C ILE A 478 38.06 -19.78 -11.85
#